data_AF-A0A3D5WKX2-F1
#
_entry.id   AF-A0A3D5WKX2-F1
#
_cell.length_a   1.000
_cell.length_b   1.000
_cell.length_c   1.000
_cell.angle_alpha   90.00
_cell.angle_beta   90.00
_cell.angle_gamma   90.00
#
_symmetry.space_group_name_H-M   'P 1'
#
loop_
_entity.id
_entity.type
_entity.pdbx_description
1 polymer ?
#
loop_
_entity_poly.entity_id
_entity_poly.type
_entity_poly.pdbx_seq_one_letter_code
_entity_poly.pdbx_strand_id
1 'polypeptide(L)'
;MVEASGEKRAPQERVVEVSGAKSALQESVSEVSAQDLSQENESEASENQRAQGENVPAGGADVSEEELRMALEKGQPEKYLSGRITETEIARRGMLQILDAESFREKRQLLVGLRPYIDKLLLHNIAAALDVVLEEGTLDDQFESLLHCVDAHARYEGGRLRS
;
A
#
# COMPACT_ATOMS: atom_id res chain seq x y z
N MET A 1 -15.91 -55.69 -11.84
CA MET A 1 -16.21 -55.19 -13.20
C MET A 1 -16.51 -53.71 -13.02
N VAL A 2 -15.53 -52.83 -13.31
CA VAL A 2 -15.33 -52.14 -14.61
C VAL A 2 -16.59 -51.30 -14.88
N GLU A 3 -16.54 -49.97 -14.83
CA GLU A 3 -16.00 -49.17 -15.93
C GLU A 3 -15.28 -47.88 -15.51
N ALA A 4 -14.23 -47.57 -16.26
CA ALA A 4 -13.52 -46.31 -16.29
C ALA A 4 -13.95 -45.50 -17.52
N SER A 5 -14.08 -44.19 -17.38
CA SER A 5 -14.02 -43.20 -18.46
C SER A 5 -13.86 -41.83 -17.78
N GLY A 6 -12.84 -41.01 -18.01
CA GLY A 6 -11.96 -40.90 -19.17
C GLY A 6 -12.29 -39.63 -19.93
N GLU A 7 -12.03 -38.44 -19.35
CA GLU A 7 -12.08 -37.19 -20.09
C GLU A 7 -10.74 -36.45 -19.92
N LYS A 8 -9.87 -36.62 -20.91
CA LYS A 8 -8.70 -35.78 -21.15
C LYS A 8 -8.98 -34.95 -22.39
N ARG A 9 -9.01 -33.62 -22.26
CA ARG A 9 -8.77 -32.71 -23.39
C ARG A 9 -7.67 -31.73 -23.02
N ALA A 10 -6.58 -31.85 -23.77
CA ALA A 10 -5.44 -30.95 -23.81
C ALA A 10 -5.66 -29.89 -24.93
N PRO A 11 -4.80 -28.86 -25.03
CA PRO A 11 -5.13 -27.51 -25.49
C PRO A 11 -4.93 -27.34 -27.00
N GLN A 12 -5.48 -26.24 -27.56
CA GLN A 12 -5.11 -25.78 -28.89
C GLN A 12 -4.75 -24.28 -28.85
N GLU A 13 -3.45 -24.02 -28.89
CA GLU A 13 -2.88 -22.78 -29.44
C GLU A 13 -3.21 -22.68 -30.93
N ARG A 14 -3.55 -21.48 -31.40
CA ARG A 14 -3.31 -21.09 -32.80
C ARG A 14 -3.05 -19.60 -32.88
N VAL A 15 -1.76 -19.28 -33.00
CA VAL A 15 -1.22 -18.03 -33.52
C VAL A 15 -1.73 -17.82 -34.95
N VAL A 16 -2.21 -16.62 -35.26
CA VAL A 16 -2.44 -16.17 -36.64
C VAL A 16 -1.78 -14.80 -36.80
N GLU A 17 -0.62 -14.81 -37.44
CA GLU A 17 0.01 -13.63 -38.04
C GLU A 17 -0.32 -13.59 -39.53
N VAL A 18 -0.70 -12.40 -40.03
CA VAL A 18 -0.81 -11.98 -41.45
C VAL A 18 -1.14 -10.47 -41.39
N SER A 19 -0.68 -9.54 -42.22
CA SER A 19 0.26 -9.48 -43.32
C SER A 19 0.35 -7.99 -43.74
N GLY A 20 1.56 -7.47 -43.95
CA GLY A 20 1.94 -6.69 -45.15
C GLY A 20 1.37 -5.27 -45.44
N ALA A 21 2.33 -4.30 -45.46
CA ALA A 21 2.50 -3.17 -46.41
C ALA A 21 1.51 -1.97 -46.40
N LYS A 22 1.81 -0.77 -46.95
CA LYS A 22 2.95 0.18 -46.99
C LYS A 22 2.42 1.40 -47.80
N SER A 23 2.85 2.63 -47.48
CA SER A 23 2.73 3.89 -48.27
C SER A 23 1.33 4.52 -48.42
N ALA A 24 1.11 5.81 -48.66
CA ALA A 24 1.83 7.11 -48.60
C ALA A 24 0.81 8.16 -49.09
N LEU A 25 0.92 9.44 -48.65
CA LEU A 25 0.25 10.71 -49.04
C LEU A 25 -0.33 11.40 -47.78
N GLN A 26 -0.22 12.69 -47.52
CA GLN A 26 0.13 13.84 -48.35
C GLN A 26 0.52 15.03 -47.47
N GLU A 27 1.55 15.74 -47.92
CA GLU A 27 2.01 17.05 -47.47
C GLU A 27 0.92 18.12 -47.59
N SER A 28 0.72 18.94 -46.56
CA SER A 28 0.30 20.32 -46.75
C SER A 28 0.88 21.19 -45.64
N VAL A 29 1.84 22.00 -46.05
CA VAL A 29 2.45 23.10 -45.31
C VAL A 29 1.50 24.29 -45.34
N SER A 30 1.38 25.00 -44.22
CA SER A 30 0.81 26.35 -44.18
C SER A 30 1.54 27.16 -43.10
N GLU A 31 2.70 27.68 -43.48
CA GLU A 31 3.26 28.94 -42.98
C GLU A 31 2.42 30.10 -43.56
N VAL A 32 2.24 31.30 -42.98
CA VAL A 32 2.73 32.01 -41.79
C VAL A 32 1.73 33.16 -41.59
N SER A 33 1.46 33.58 -40.36
CA SER A 33 1.24 35.01 -40.10
C SER A 33 1.53 35.34 -38.65
N ALA A 34 2.72 35.90 -38.42
CA ALA A 34 3.07 36.58 -37.19
C ALA A 34 2.31 37.92 -37.14
N GLN A 35 1.42 38.08 -36.17
CA GLN A 35 0.97 39.40 -35.71
C GLN A 35 0.89 39.39 -34.18
N ASP A 36 1.90 40.06 -33.63
CA ASP A 36 1.96 40.75 -32.35
C ASP A 36 0.61 41.30 -31.90
N LEU A 37 0.14 40.84 -30.73
CA LEU A 37 -0.65 41.62 -29.79
C LEU A 37 -0.36 41.09 -28.38
N SER A 38 0.54 41.78 -27.71
CA SER A 38 0.60 41.88 -26.26
C SER A 38 -0.79 42.16 -25.67
N GLN A 39 -1.28 41.27 -24.81
CA GLN A 39 -2.22 41.64 -23.76
C GLN A 39 -2.09 40.65 -22.60
N GLU A 40 -1.43 41.14 -21.55
CA GLU A 40 -1.51 40.58 -20.22
C GLU A 40 -2.98 40.64 -19.79
N ASN A 41 -3.53 39.48 -19.46
CA ASN A 41 -4.74 39.41 -18.65
C ASN A 41 -4.52 38.32 -17.61
N GLU A 42 -3.97 38.76 -16.49
CA GLU A 42 -4.08 38.06 -15.22
C GLU A 42 -5.55 37.80 -14.91
N SER A 43 -5.80 36.66 -14.29
CA SER A 43 -7.03 36.24 -13.60
C SER A 43 -7.79 35.16 -14.35
N GLU A 44 -7.50 33.90 -14.00
CA GLU A 44 -8.53 32.98 -13.52
C GLU A 44 -7.90 32.08 -12.44
N ALA A 45 -7.76 32.63 -11.23
CA ALA A 45 -7.71 31.83 -10.02
C ALA A 45 -9.09 31.21 -9.80
N SER A 46 -9.38 30.14 -10.53
CA SER A 46 -10.47 29.23 -10.15
C SER A 46 -9.89 28.25 -9.14
N GLU A 47 -9.93 28.71 -7.90
CA GLU A 47 -9.71 27.99 -6.65
C GLU A 47 -10.70 26.81 -6.62
N ASN A 48 -10.32 25.72 -7.30
CA ASN A 48 -11.14 24.53 -7.35
C ASN A 48 -11.02 23.88 -5.97
N GLN A 49 -12.05 24.11 -5.16
CA GLN A 49 -12.20 23.67 -3.78
C GLN A 49 -11.95 22.17 -3.67
N ARG A 50 -10.69 21.79 -3.45
CA ARG A 50 -10.30 20.44 -3.05
C ARG A 50 -10.22 20.40 -1.53
N ALA A 51 -11.38 20.44 -0.91
CA ALA A 51 -11.54 20.13 0.50
C ALA A 51 -12.87 19.40 0.71
N GLN A 52 -13.03 18.24 0.04
CA GLN A 52 -13.74 17.16 0.71
C GLN A 52 -12.77 16.58 1.73
N GLY A 53 -12.57 17.34 2.81
CA GLY A 53 -12.18 16.74 4.07
C GLY A 53 -13.37 15.89 4.46
N GLU A 54 -13.29 14.60 4.19
CA GLU A 54 -14.13 13.63 4.84
C GLU A 54 -13.94 13.86 6.34
N ASN A 55 -14.93 14.50 6.98
CA ASN A 55 -14.98 14.65 8.42
C ASN A 55 -15.32 13.27 8.97
N VAL A 56 -14.35 12.35 8.91
CA VAL A 56 -14.41 11.14 9.70
C VAL A 56 -14.51 11.62 11.14
N PRO A 57 -15.58 11.25 11.89
CA PRO A 57 -15.61 11.56 13.31
C PRO A 57 -14.31 11.01 13.89
N ALA A 58 -13.53 11.87 14.55
CA ALA A 58 -12.30 11.50 15.23
C ALA A 58 -12.65 10.61 16.44
N GLY A 59 -13.17 9.41 16.19
CA GLY A 59 -13.36 8.37 17.18
C GLY A 59 -11.98 7.96 17.67
N GLY A 60 -11.70 8.18 18.95
CA GLY A 60 -10.40 7.94 19.56
C GLY A 60 -9.62 9.21 19.93
N ALA A 61 -10.22 10.40 19.94
CA ALA A 61 -9.58 11.58 20.54
C ALA A 61 -9.31 11.40 22.06
N ASP A 62 -10.05 10.50 22.72
CA ASP A 62 -9.88 10.16 24.13
C ASP A 62 -8.81 9.09 24.40
N VAL A 63 -8.29 8.44 23.34
CA VAL A 63 -7.24 7.42 23.45
C VAL A 63 -5.89 8.07 23.17
N SER A 64 -5.02 8.05 24.17
CA SER A 64 -3.65 8.55 24.07
C SER A 64 -2.79 7.63 23.22
N GLU A 65 -1.75 8.18 22.57
CA GLU A 65 -0.77 7.40 21.80
C GLU A 65 -0.14 6.28 22.63
N GLU A 66 0.19 6.57 23.89
CA GLU A 66 0.78 5.61 24.83
C GLU A 66 -0.18 4.46 25.19
N GLU A 67 -1.48 4.74 25.30
CA GLU A 67 -2.50 3.72 25.56
C GLU A 67 -2.64 2.76 24.37
N LEU A 68 -2.64 3.32 23.15
CA LEU A 68 -2.64 2.55 21.92
C LEU A 68 -1.39 1.68 21.81
N ARG A 69 -0.21 2.26 21.99
CA ARG A 69 1.08 1.55 21.95
C ARG A 69 1.09 0.39 22.94
N MET A 70 0.69 0.64 24.19
CA MET A 70 0.60 -0.39 25.23
C MET A 70 -0.37 -1.52 24.88
N ALA A 71 -1.50 -1.20 24.25
CA ALA A 71 -2.49 -2.20 23.85
C ALA A 71 -1.98 -3.11 22.71
N LEU A 72 -1.31 -2.52 21.73
CA LEU A 72 -0.68 -3.24 20.61
C LEU A 72 0.49 -4.10 21.08
N GLU A 73 1.35 -3.58 21.96
CA GLU A 73 2.46 -4.35 22.52
C GLU A 73 1.99 -5.58 23.30
N LYS A 74 0.86 -5.48 24.00
CA LYS A 74 0.25 -6.61 24.70
C LYS A 74 -0.49 -7.58 23.77
N GLY A 75 -0.64 -7.26 22.49
CA GLY A 75 -1.42 -8.04 21.53
C GLY A 75 -2.90 -8.18 21.92
N GLN A 76 -3.43 -7.19 22.64
CA GLN A 76 -4.83 -7.17 23.09
C GLN A 76 -5.53 -5.84 22.80
N PRO A 77 -5.43 -5.30 21.57
CA PRO A 77 -6.05 -4.02 21.23
C PRO A 77 -7.57 -4.01 21.47
N GLU A 78 -8.27 -5.11 21.22
CA GLU A 78 -9.73 -5.21 21.43
C GLU A 78 -10.10 -5.00 22.90
N LYS A 79 -9.26 -5.44 23.83
CA LYS A 79 -9.56 -5.32 25.27
C LYS A 79 -9.43 -3.90 25.79
N TYR A 80 -8.47 -3.15 25.28
CA TYR A 80 -8.11 -1.82 25.81
C TYR A 80 -8.74 -0.68 25.00
N LEU A 81 -9.09 -0.94 23.73
CA LEU A 81 -9.49 0.09 22.77
C LEU A 81 -10.93 -0.05 22.28
N SER A 82 -11.57 -1.21 22.49
CA SER A 82 -12.94 -1.46 22.03
C SER A 82 -13.91 -0.38 22.50
N GLY A 83 -14.67 0.18 21.55
CA GLY A 83 -15.70 1.18 21.80
C GLY A 83 -15.20 2.60 22.04
N ARG A 84 -13.87 2.82 22.11
CA ARG A 84 -13.26 4.14 22.28
C ARG A 84 -12.68 4.69 20.98
N ILE A 85 -12.17 3.80 20.13
CA ILE A 85 -11.50 4.12 18.87
C ILE A 85 -11.98 3.16 17.78
N THR A 86 -12.03 3.61 16.54
CA THR A 86 -12.46 2.79 15.40
C THR A 86 -11.33 1.88 14.92
N GLU A 87 -11.65 0.74 14.30
CA GLU A 87 -10.63 -0.17 13.74
C GLU A 87 -9.74 0.53 12.71
N THR A 88 -10.32 1.38 11.87
CA THR A 88 -9.59 2.20 10.89
C THR A 88 -8.60 3.16 11.57
N GLU A 89 -8.98 3.75 12.70
CA GLU A 89 -8.08 4.64 13.45
C GLU A 89 -7.00 3.85 14.21
N ILE A 90 -7.31 2.65 14.73
CA ILE A 90 -6.30 1.73 15.29
C ILE A 90 -5.29 1.35 14.20
N ALA A 91 -5.75 0.97 13.01
CA ALA A 91 -4.91 0.68 11.85
C ALA A 91 -3.99 1.85 11.50
N ARG A 92 -4.57 3.06 11.35
CA ARG A 92 -3.83 4.27 10.98
C ARG A 92 -2.79 4.65 12.02
N ARG A 93 -3.16 4.76 13.29
CA ARG A 93 -2.23 5.14 14.37
C ARG A 93 -1.24 4.03 14.68
N GLY A 94 -1.66 2.76 14.62
CA GLY A 94 -0.80 1.61 14.80
C GLY A 94 0.30 1.53 13.74
N MET A 95 0.02 1.91 12.49
CA MET A 95 1.06 2.07 11.48
C MET A 95 2.07 3.15 11.88
N LEU A 96 1.63 4.31 12.34
CA LEU A 96 2.55 5.37 12.80
C LEU A 96 3.43 4.87 13.96
N GLN A 97 2.85 4.15 14.92
CA GLN A 97 3.59 3.53 16.02
C GLN A 97 4.69 2.56 15.52
N ILE A 98 4.41 1.77 14.48
CA ILE A 98 5.42 0.89 13.86
C ILE A 98 6.55 1.71 13.23
N LEU A 99 6.24 2.83 12.59
CA LEU A 99 7.26 3.67 11.95
C LEU A 99 8.11 4.43 12.98
N ASP A 100 7.50 4.88 14.07
CA ASP A 100 8.15 5.62 15.15
C ASP A 100 9.01 4.74 16.06
N ALA A 101 8.70 3.45 16.18
CA ALA A 101 9.47 2.49 16.97
C ALA A 101 10.95 2.50 16.58
N GLU A 102 11.87 2.52 17.55
CA GLU A 102 13.31 2.63 17.24
C GLU A 102 13.89 1.30 16.75
N SER A 103 13.47 0.19 17.37
CA SER A 103 14.01 -1.15 17.10
C SER A 103 13.08 -2.01 16.26
N PHE A 104 13.63 -2.85 15.38
CA PHE A 104 12.90 -3.87 14.64
C PHE A 104 12.24 -4.90 15.57
N ARG A 105 12.79 -5.13 16.78
CA ARG A 105 12.11 -5.92 17.82
C ARG A 105 10.77 -5.31 18.22
N GLU A 106 10.73 -4.01 18.43
CA GLU A 106 9.51 -3.28 18.80
C GLU A 106 8.54 -3.22 17.62
N LYS A 107 9.03 -2.89 16.41
CA LYS A 107 8.25 -2.94 15.17
C LYS A 107 7.55 -4.29 14.98
N ARG A 108 8.26 -5.39 15.23
CA ARG A 108 7.72 -6.76 15.18
C ARG A 108 6.57 -6.93 16.17
N GLN A 109 6.74 -6.48 17.41
CA GLN A 109 5.72 -6.64 18.44
C GLN A 109 4.45 -5.85 18.09
N LEU A 110 4.61 -4.62 17.61
CA LEU A 110 3.49 -3.78 17.16
C LEU A 110 2.80 -4.36 15.93
N LEU A 111 3.55 -4.87 14.94
CA LEU A 111 2.98 -5.54 13.77
C LEU A 111 2.09 -6.73 14.13
N VAL A 112 2.54 -7.57 15.08
CA VAL A 112 1.74 -8.71 15.56
C VAL A 112 0.46 -8.23 16.25
N GLY A 113 0.54 -7.18 17.07
CA GLY A 113 -0.63 -6.59 17.72
C GLY A 113 -1.60 -5.93 16.74
N LEU A 114 -1.10 -5.39 15.62
CA LEU A 114 -1.90 -4.69 14.62
C LEU A 114 -2.58 -5.65 13.63
N ARG A 115 -2.13 -6.91 13.56
CA ARG A 115 -2.60 -7.94 12.62
C ARG A 115 -4.12 -7.97 12.34
N PRO A 116 -5.02 -7.95 13.35
CA PRO A 116 -6.46 -8.02 13.08
C PRO A 116 -7.02 -6.81 12.31
N TYR A 117 -6.31 -5.68 12.27
CA TYR A 117 -6.75 -4.44 11.63
C TYR A 117 -6.00 -4.15 10.31
N ILE A 118 -5.12 -5.05 9.88
CA ILE A 118 -4.35 -4.87 8.65
C ILE A 118 -5.20 -5.27 7.45
N ASP A 119 -5.41 -4.32 6.55
CA ASP A 119 -5.89 -4.58 5.20
C ASP A 119 -4.71 -4.59 4.20
N LYS A 120 -5.02 -4.93 2.94
CA LYS A 120 -4.01 -5.02 1.89
C LYS A 120 -3.27 -3.69 1.68
N LEU A 121 -4.01 -2.57 1.64
CA LEU A 121 -3.42 -1.27 1.39
C LEU A 121 -2.46 -0.87 2.53
N LEU A 122 -2.88 -1.05 3.77
CA LEU A 122 -2.06 -0.75 4.95
C LEU A 122 -0.81 -1.61 4.98
N LEU A 123 -0.92 -2.91 4.70
CA LEU A 123 0.23 -3.81 4.66
C LEU A 123 1.28 -3.34 3.65
N HIS A 124 0.84 -3.01 2.42
CA HIS A 124 1.72 -2.50 1.37
C HIS A 124 2.36 -1.15 1.76
N ASN A 125 1.61 -0.27 2.44
CA ASN A 125 2.14 1.01 2.90
C ASN A 125 3.20 0.83 4.01
N ILE A 126 2.99 -0.09 4.96
CA ILE A 126 3.98 -0.42 5.98
C ILE A 126 5.23 -1.02 5.32
N ALA A 127 5.05 -1.98 4.40
CA ALA A 127 6.16 -2.61 3.71
C ALA A 127 7.00 -1.59 2.92
N ALA A 128 6.35 -0.68 2.18
CA ALA A 128 7.03 0.39 1.46
C ALA A 128 7.79 1.33 2.40
N ALA A 129 7.21 1.67 3.56
CA ALA A 129 7.86 2.52 4.54
C ALA A 129 9.05 1.84 5.25
N LEU A 130 9.05 0.50 5.35
CA LEU A 130 10.15 -0.30 5.89
C LEU A 130 11.16 -0.75 4.83
N ASP A 131 11.00 -0.34 3.57
CA ASP A 131 11.80 -0.77 2.42
C ASP A 131 11.81 -2.30 2.22
N VAL A 132 10.66 -2.92 2.46
CA VAL A 132 10.44 -4.37 2.30
C VAL A 132 9.62 -4.63 1.03
N VAL A 133 10.15 -5.50 0.17
CA VAL A 133 9.43 -5.99 -1.01
C VAL A 133 8.59 -7.19 -0.60
N LEU A 134 7.27 -7.07 -0.74
CA LEU A 134 6.33 -8.17 -0.49
C LEU A 134 6.29 -9.12 -1.69
N GLU A 135 6.23 -10.42 -1.40
CA GLU A 135 6.04 -11.46 -2.42
C GLU A 135 4.58 -11.50 -2.92
N GLU A 136 4.38 -12.16 -4.07
CA GLU A 136 3.04 -12.46 -4.56
C GLU A 136 2.36 -13.48 -3.64
N GLY A 137 1.12 -13.22 -3.23
CA GLY A 137 0.41 -14.12 -2.34
C GLY A 137 -0.89 -13.53 -1.79
N THR A 138 -1.48 -14.24 -0.84
CA THR A 138 -2.60 -13.72 -0.06
C THR A 138 -2.14 -12.65 0.91
N LEU A 139 -3.08 -11.90 1.50
CA LEU A 139 -2.78 -10.93 2.55
C LEU A 139 -1.99 -11.57 3.70
N ASP A 140 -2.33 -12.80 4.04
CA ASP A 140 -1.70 -13.54 5.12
C ASP A 140 -0.27 -13.94 4.77
N ASP A 141 -0.04 -14.45 3.56
CA ASP A 141 1.31 -14.78 3.07
C ASP A 141 2.21 -13.54 3.04
N GLN A 142 1.66 -12.41 2.58
CA GLN A 142 2.38 -11.13 2.54
C GLN A 142 2.67 -10.61 3.95
N PHE A 143 1.75 -10.78 4.90
CA PHE A 143 1.99 -10.41 6.29
C PHE A 143 3.12 -11.25 6.90
N GLU A 144 3.12 -12.57 6.67
CA GLU A 144 4.19 -13.46 7.14
C GLU A 144 5.54 -13.12 6.48
N SER A 145 5.55 -12.79 5.19
CA SER A 145 6.75 -12.33 4.47
C SER A 145 7.33 -11.05 5.10
N LEU A 146 6.48 -10.05 5.36
CA LEU A 146 6.88 -8.84 6.08
C LEU A 146 7.43 -9.15 7.47
N LEU A 147 6.71 -9.99 8.23
CA LEU A 147 7.09 -10.35 9.60
C LEU A 147 8.44 -11.06 9.63
N HIS A 148 8.69 -11.96 8.67
CA HIS A 148 9.97 -12.64 8.53
C HIS A 148 11.12 -11.67 8.24
N CYS A 149 10.90 -10.69 7.36
CA CYS A 149 11.89 -9.65 7.09
C CYS A 149 12.22 -8.84 8.34
N VAL A 150 11.20 -8.37 9.05
CA VAL A 150 11.34 -7.61 10.31
C VAL A 150 12.06 -8.46 11.38
N ASP A 151 11.74 -9.75 11.51
CA ASP A 151 12.40 -10.67 12.44
C ASP A 151 13.88 -10.86 12.10
N ALA A 152 14.23 -10.97 10.82
CA ALA A 152 15.61 -11.04 10.37
C ALA A 152 16.39 -9.77 10.79
N HIS A 153 15.84 -8.58 10.54
CA HIS A 153 16.45 -7.33 10.99
C HIS A 153 16.63 -7.29 12.52
N ALA A 154 15.59 -7.67 13.28
CA ALA A 154 15.64 -7.68 14.75
C ALA A 154 16.74 -8.59 15.32
N ARG A 155 17.12 -9.67 14.63
CA ARG A 155 18.23 -10.55 15.03
C ARG A 155 19.60 -9.89 14.88
N TYR A 156 19.75 -8.95 13.94
CA TYR A 156 21.04 -8.33 13.60
C TYR A 156 21.21 -6.89 14.10
N GLU A 157 20.17 -6.26 14.65
CA GLU A 157 20.27 -4.90 15.23
C GLU A 157 21.35 -4.75 16.32
N GLY A 158 21.63 -5.81 17.08
CA GLY A 158 22.70 -5.84 18.09
C GLY A 158 24.04 -6.39 17.58
N GLY A 159 24.11 -6.79 16.31
CA GLY A 159 25.19 -7.59 15.73
C GLY A 159 26.24 -6.80 14.96
N ARG A 160 26.31 -5.46 15.12
CA ARG A 160 27.48 -4.70 14.64
C ARG A 160 28.69 -5.07 15.50
N LEU A 161 29.30 -6.18 15.12
CA LEU A 161 30.58 -6.69 15.59
C LEU A 161 31.58 -5.54 15.66
N ARG A 162 31.84 -5.06 16.87
CA ARG A 162 33.11 -4.43 17.21
C ARG A 162 34.03 -5.57 17.67
N SER A 163 34.88 -6.05 16.76
CA SER A 163 36.14 -6.69 17.13
C SER A 163 37.26 -5.67 16.99
#